data_AF-A0A2N3DKJ7-F1
#
_entry.id   AF-A0A2N3DKJ7-F1
#
_cell.length_a   1.000
_cell.length_b   1.000
_cell.length_c   1.000
_cell.angle_alpha   90.00
_cell.angle_beta   90.00
_cell.angle_gamma   90.00
#
_symmetry.space_group_name_H-M   'P 1'
#
loop_
_entity.id
_entity.type
_entity.pdbx_description
1 polymer ?
#
loop_
_entity_poly.entity_id
_entity_poly.type
_entity_poly.pdbx_seq_one_letter_code
_entity_poly.pdbx_strand_id
1 'polypeptide(L)'
;ADALRTGSYPLRPFLTFRLPGLAMVQASLPPMAVLALLYLLAVTTAWVWFRRLAEALPRTPPRIAATILLAAGMLAFVQPGLIAFHEIWAGLLVALSLALRRPGRWVEAVAIGCIAMLLRETAVLYVAIMAVLAFVEGHRREAIGWGAALAVFTLALIAHAVAVHGVTGPLDATSPGWAGMHGFGLFVRAMTLATGLQLLPSALAALLVALSLFGWASWRDPLALRAVATFAAYALVISLFARLDTFYWGLLIAPAFLIGLAFAPDGLRDLMTRALDRRRVRVQRIGQ
;
A
#
# COMPACT_ATOMS: atom_id res chain seq x y z
N ALA A 1 -17.85 12.88 19.38
CA ALA A 1 -18.26 14.04 18.56
C ALA A 1 -17.78 15.34 19.20
N ASP A 2 -18.00 15.54 20.50
CA ASP A 2 -17.66 16.79 21.19
C ASP A 2 -16.17 17.15 21.10
N ALA A 3 -15.26 16.18 21.26
CA ALA A 3 -13.83 16.41 21.08
C ALA A 3 -13.48 16.94 19.66
N LEU A 4 -14.17 16.48 18.61
CA LEU A 4 -13.97 16.99 17.25
C LEU A 4 -14.51 18.42 17.09
N ARG A 5 -15.66 18.74 17.71
CA ARG A 5 -16.22 20.10 17.71
C ARG A 5 -15.30 21.08 18.44
N THR A 6 -14.80 20.71 19.62
CA THR A 6 -13.83 21.50 20.39
C THR A 6 -12.55 21.72 19.57
N GLY A 7 -12.11 20.72 18.82
CA GLY A 7 -10.97 20.81 17.91
C GLY A 7 -11.26 21.50 16.57
N SER A 8 -12.48 21.99 16.33
CA SER A 8 -12.91 22.58 15.05
C SER A 8 -12.70 21.67 13.83
N TYR A 9 -12.75 20.35 14.02
CA TYR A 9 -12.66 19.37 12.95
C TYR A 9 -14.02 19.18 12.26
N PRO A 10 -14.05 18.83 10.96
CA PRO A 10 -15.29 18.50 10.28
C PRO A 10 -15.87 17.17 10.76
N LEU A 11 -17.20 17.12 10.92
CA LEU A 11 -17.95 15.93 11.34
C LEU A 11 -18.75 15.30 10.17
N ARG A 12 -18.74 15.94 8.99
CA ARG A 12 -19.47 15.48 7.79
C ARG A 12 -18.55 15.38 6.56
N PRO A 13 -18.71 14.38 5.68
CA PRO A 13 -19.57 13.19 5.82
C PRO A 13 -19.05 12.24 6.91
N PHE A 14 -19.74 11.13 7.18
CA PHE A 14 -19.36 10.19 8.26
C PHE A 14 -17.91 9.67 8.17
N LEU A 15 -17.29 9.72 6.97
CA LEU A 15 -15.89 9.39 6.72
C LEU A 15 -14.88 10.33 7.42
N THR A 16 -15.31 11.48 7.95
CA THR A 16 -14.42 12.31 8.78
C THR A 16 -14.17 11.67 10.16
N PHE A 17 -15.05 10.75 10.59
CA PHE A 17 -14.79 9.87 11.72
C PHE A 17 -14.03 8.65 11.24
N ARG A 18 -12.81 8.48 11.75
CA ARG A 18 -12.04 7.25 11.52
C ARG A 18 -12.79 6.04 12.06
N LEU A 19 -12.60 4.90 11.41
CA LEU A 19 -13.12 3.63 11.91
C LEU A 19 -12.59 3.38 13.33
N PRO A 20 -13.45 2.96 14.26
CA PRO A 20 -13.08 2.93 15.68
C PRO A 20 -12.15 1.76 16.04
N GLY A 21 -11.92 0.80 15.12
CA GLY A 21 -11.22 -0.45 15.42
C GLY A 21 -9.86 -0.24 16.10
N LEU A 22 -8.99 0.60 15.53
CA LEU A 22 -7.69 0.86 16.13
C LEU A 22 -7.82 1.65 17.44
N ALA A 23 -8.64 2.70 17.44
CA ALA A 23 -8.84 3.55 18.61
C ALA A 23 -9.37 2.75 19.83
N MET A 24 -10.28 1.80 19.61
CA MET A 24 -10.80 0.90 20.64
C MET A 24 -9.73 -0.02 21.20
N VAL A 25 -8.88 -0.59 20.35
CA VAL A 25 -7.73 -1.42 20.78
C VAL A 25 -6.76 -0.57 21.61
N GLN A 26 -6.46 0.64 21.17
CA GLN A 26 -5.54 1.56 21.85
C GLN A 26 -6.10 2.04 23.19
N ALA A 27 -7.41 2.26 23.29
CA ALA A 27 -8.06 2.63 24.54
C ALA A 27 -8.12 1.47 25.55
N SER A 28 -8.09 0.22 25.07
CA SER A 28 -8.22 -0.98 25.91
C SER A 28 -6.88 -1.52 26.42
N LEU A 29 -5.75 -1.00 25.93
CA LEU A 29 -4.42 -1.52 26.21
C LEU A 29 -3.50 -0.44 26.78
N PRO A 30 -2.56 -0.79 27.67
CA PRO A 30 -1.49 0.13 28.07
C PRO A 30 -0.66 0.59 26.86
N PRO A 31 -0.15 1.84 26.82
CA PRO A 31 0.61 2.36 25.69
C PRO A 31 1.80 1.47 25.28
N MET A 32 2.48 0.84 26.25
CA MET A 32 3.58 -0.09 25.98
C MET A 32 3.14 -1.36 25.26
N ALA A 33 1.94 -1.87 25.55
CA ALA A 33 1.41 -3.04 24.85
C ALA A 33 1.06 -2.70 23.40
N VAL A 34 0.47 -1.52 23.15
CA VAL A 34 0.21 -1.03 21.79
C VAL A 34 1.53 -0.87 21.02
N LEU A 35 2.58 -0.32 21.65
CA LEU A 35 3.87 -0.14 21.00
C LEU A 35 4.53 -1.48 20.69
N ALA A 36 4.47 -2.43 21.62
CA ALA A 36 4.96 -3.80 21.40
C ALA A 36 4.22 -4.50 20.26
N LEU A 37 2.89 -4.33 20.16
CA LEU A 37 2.10 -4.85 19.03
C LEU A 37 2.51 -4.24 17.69
N LEU A 38 2.77 -2.94 17.65
CA LEU A 38 3.24 -2.26 16.43
C LEU A 38 4.59 -2.84 15.98
N TYR A 39 5.54 -2.97 16.90
CA TYR A 39 6.86 -3.51 16.59
C TYR A 39 6.80 -5.00 16.22
N LEU A 40 5.95 -5.79 16.88
CA LEU A 40 5.73 -7.18 16.49
C LEU A 40 5.18 -7.27 15.07
N LEU A 41 4.23 -6.41 14.70
CA LEU A 41 3.68 -6.34 13.36
C LEU A 41 4.75 -5.91 12.34
N ALA A 42 5.57 -4.90 12.67
CA ALA A 42 6.67 -4.45 11.82
C ALA A 42 7.70 -5.57 11.60
N VAL A 43 8.17 -6.22 12.67
CA VAL A 43 9.12 -7.34 12.58
C VAL A 43 8.54 -8.52 11.79
N THR A 44 7.27 -8.86 12.01
CA THR A 44 6.59 -9.93 11.25
C THR A 44 6.51 -9.58 9.77
N THR A 45 6.14 -8.34 9.44
CA THR A 45 6.08 -7.85 8.06
C THR A 45 7.45 -7.92 7.39
N ALA A 46 8.49 -7.45 8.08
CA ALA A 46 9.86 -7.50 7.59
C ALA A 46 10.35 -8.94 7.39
N TRP A 47 10.05 -9.84 8.33
CA TRP A 47 10.42 -11.25 8.28
C TRP A 47 9.76 -11.98 7.10
N VAL A 48 8.45 -11.80 6.89
CA VAL A 48 7.73 -12.44 5.79
C VAL A 48 8.24 -11.91 4.44
N TRP A 49 8.49 -10.61 4.32
CA TRP A 49 9.12 -10.04 3.12
C TRP A 49 10.54 -10.55 2.92
N PHE A 50 11.36 -10.64 3.96
CA PHE A 50 12.71 -11.21 3.86
C PHE A 50 12.67 -12.64 3.31
N ARG A 51 11.76 -13.48 3.80
CA ARG A 51 11.54 -14.85 3.29
C ARG A 51 11.10 -14.82 1.82
N ARG A 52 10.20 -13.91 1.44
CA ARG A 52 9.73 -13.76 0.06
C ARG A 52 10.84 -13.31 -0.88
N LEU A 53 11.68 -12.38 -0.43
CA LEU A 53 12.82 -11.88 -1.19
C LEU A 53 13.95 -12.91 -1.29
N ALA A 54 14.14 -13.76 -0.29
CA ALA A 54 15.09 -14.87 -0.37
C ALA A 54 14.70 -15.89 -1.45
N GLU A 55 13.40 -16.14 -1.65
CA GLU A 55 12.89 -16.97 -2.76
C GLU A 55 13.12 -16.29 -4.12
N ALA A 56 12.86 -14.97 -4.21
CA ALA A 56 12.94 -14.22 -5.48
C ALA A 56 14.38 -13.86 -5.90
N LEU A 57 15.26 -13.62 -4.93
CA LEU A 57 16.65 -13.15 -5.11
C LEU A 57 17.60 -14.15 -4.43
N PRO A 58 17.93 -15.28 -5.10
CA PRO A 58 18.76 -16.32 -4.50
C PRO A 58 20.20 -15.86 -4.28
N ARG A 59 20.68 -14.84 -5.01
CA ARG A 59 22.00 -14.25 -4.81
C ARG A 59 22.02 -13.33 -3.59
N THR A 60 23.07 -13.42 -2.78
CA THR A 60 23.20 -12.64 -1.53
C THR A 60 23.21 -11.12 -1.75
N PRO A 61 23.98 -10.55 -2.69
CA PRO A 61 24.03 -9.08 -2.85
C PRO A 61 22.68 -8.41 -3.15
N PRO A 62 21.89 -8.84 -4.17
CA PRO A 62 20.58 -8.21 -4.44
C PRO A 62 19.57 -8.46 -3.30
N ARG A 63 19.70 -9.58 -2.58
CA ARG A 63 18.86 -9.85 -1.41
C ARG A 63 19.14 -8.89 -0.24
N ILE A 64 20.41 -8.61 0.04
CA ILE A 64 20.80 -7.60 1.03
C ILE A 64 20.28 -6.23 0.61
N ALA A 65 20.46 -5.85 -0.66
CA ALA A 65 19.94 -4.59 -1.19
C ALA A 65 18.41 -4.49 -1.02
N ALA A 66 17.66 -5.52 -1.38
CA ALA A 66 16.20 -5.56 -1.22
C ALA A 66 15.76 -5.47 0.26
N THR A 67 16.53 -6.06 1.17
CA THR A 67 16.26 -5.98 2.62
C THR A 67 16.52 -4.58 3.17
N ILE A 68 17.58 -3.90 2.69
CA ILE A 68 17.84 -2.49 3.02
C ILE A 68 16.72 -1.60 2.47
N LEU A 69 16.27 -1.85 1.24
CA LEU A 69 15.17 -1.10 0.61
C LEU A 69 13.85 -1.30 1.35
N LEU A 70 13.55 -2.52 1.83
CA LEU A 70 12.43 -2.80 2.71
C LEU A 70 12.53 -2.00 4.02
N ALA A 71 13.69 -2.02 4.69
CA ALA A 71 13.92 -1.25 5.90
C ALA A 71 13.73 0.27 5.66
N ALA A 72 14.23 0.78 4.54
CA ALA A 72 14.03 2.17 4.13
C ALA A 72 12.54 2.49 3.87
N GLY A 73 11.78 1.57 3.28
CA GLY A 73 10.33 1.70 3.10
C GLY A 73 9.55 1.71 4.41
N MET A 74 10.12 1.12 5.47
CA MET A 74 9.50 0.94 6.78
C MET A 74 9.90 2.00 7.82
N LEU A 75 10.69 3.02 7.46
CA LEU A 75 11.27 3.98 8.41
C LEU A 75 10.22 4.70 9.27
N ALA A 76 9.08 5.10 8.70
CA ALA A 76 7.99 5.75 9.44
C ALA A 76 7.29 4.80 10.44
N PHE A 77 7.30 3.49 10.17
CA PHE A 77 6.48 2.49 10.86
C PHE A 77 7.07 2.02 12.19
N VAL A 78 8.29 2.46 12.50
CA VAL A 78 8.97 2.19 13.76
C VAL A 78 9.06 3.43 14.65
N GLN A 79 8.41 4.53 14.27
CA GLN A 79 8.40 5.76 15.06
C GLN A 79 7.30 5.71 16.15
N PRO A 80 7.65 5.76 17.45
CA PRO A 80 6.66 5.71 18.53
C PRO A 80 5.60 6.82 18.44
N GLY A 81 6.00 8.00 17.96
CA GLY A 81 5.13 9.17 17.82
C GLY A 81 3.99 8.98 16.81
N LEU A 82 4.07 7.98 15.94
CA LEU A 82 3.05 7.69 14.92
C LEU A 82 2.13 6.52 15.31
N ILE A 83 2.18 6.05 16.56
CA ILE A 83 1.40 4.90 17.02
C ILE A 83 -0.11 5.06 16.84
N ALA A 84 -0.65 6.29 16.96
CA ALA A 84 -2.08 6.58 16.78
C ALA A 84 -2.50 6.69 15.30
N PHE A 85 -1.54 6.77 14.37
CA PHE A 85 -1.84 6.91 12.94
C PHE A 85 -2.32 5.59 12.35
N HIS A 86 -3.55 5.57 11.86
CA HIS A 86 -4.19 4.35 11.34
C HIS A 86 -3.48 3.83 10.09
N GLU A 87 -2.88 4.73 9.30
CA GLU A 87 -2.09 4.40 8.11
C GLU A 87 -0.82 3.61 8.42
N ILE A 88 -0.21 3.79 9.61
CA ILE A 88 0.97 3.03 10.00
C ILE A 88 0.60 1.54 10.16
N TRP A 89 -0.47 1.27 10.88
CA TRP A 89 -0.96 -0.10 11.08
C TRP A 89 -1.46 -0.71 9.77
N ALA A 90 -2.28 0.02 9.03
CA ALA A 90 -2.85 -0.48 7.79
C ALA A 90 -1.79 -0.68 6.70
N GLY A 91 -0.78 0.18 6.60
CA GLY A 91 0.32 0.02 5.65
C GLY A 91 1.14 -1.26 5.92
N LEU A 92 1.45 -1.55 7.19
CA LEU A 92 2.09 -2.81 7.56
C LEU A 92 1.22 -4.02 7.25
N LEU A 93 -0.08 -3.96 7.58
CA LEU A 93 -1.02 -5.05 7.29
C LEU A 93 -1.20 -5.27 5.77
N VAL A 94 -1.28 -4.22 4.96
CA VAL A 94 -1.32 -4.31 3.49
C VAL A 94 -0.04 -4.98 2.98
N ALA A 95 1.13 -4.55 3.46
CA ALA A 95 2.41 -5.13 3.06
C ALA A 95 2.55 -6.60 3.49
N LEU A 96 2.10 -6.95 4.70
CA LEU A 96 2.08 -8.31 5.21
C LEU A 96 1.12 -9.20 4.43
N SER A 97 -0.10 -8.71 4.17
CA SER A 97 -1.11 -9.38 3.34
C SER A 97 -0.56 -9.68 1.95
N LEU A 98 0.07 -8.69 1.32
CA LEU A 98 0.69 -8.84 0.00
C LEU A 98 1.78 -9.92 0.04
N ALA A 99 2.68 -9.89 1.02
CA ALA A 99 3.77 -10.85 1.13
C ALA A 99 3.30 -12.30 1.44
N LEU A 100 2.23 -12.45 2.21
CA LEU A 100 1.65 -13.75 2.57
C LEU A 100 0.90 -14.39 1.41
N ARG A 101 0.31 -13.58 0.51
CA ARG A 101 -0.50 -14.10 -0.59
C ARG A 101 0.34 -14.99 -1.51
N ARG A 102 -0.07 -16.26 -1.64
CA ARG A 102 0.48 -17.20 -2.63
C ARG A 102 -0.65 -17.85 -3.43
N PRO A 103 -0.41 -18.25 -4.69
CA PRO A 103 -1.35 -19.10 -5.42
C PRO A 103 -1.69 -20.35 -4.59
N GLY A 104 -2.98 -20.62 -4.38
CA GLY A 104 -3.45 -21.74 -3.56
C GLY A 104 -3.41 -21.54 -2.04
N ARG A 105 -2.72 -20.49 -1.53
CA ARG A 105 -2.67 -20.12 -0.10
C ARG A 105 -2.94 -18.63 0.08
N TRP A 106 -4.22 -18.29 0.16
CA TRP A 106 -4.70 -16.91 0.14
C TRP A 106 -5.49 -16.51 1.39
N VAL A 107 -5.88 -17.46 2.24
CA VAL A 107 -6.78 -17.22 3.38
C VAL A 107 -6.15 -16.27 4.38
N GLU A 108 -4.87 -16.47 4.71
CA GLU A 108 -4.13 -15.61 5.62
C GLU A 108 -4.01 -14.19 5.07
N ALA A 109 -3.74 -14.05 3.76
CA ALA A 109 -3.72 -12.74 3.11
C ALA A 109 -5.09 -12.05 3.15
N VAL A 110 -6.17 -12.77 2.85
CA VAL A 110 -7.54 -12.22 2.96
C VAL A 110 -7.86 -11.75 4.38
N ALA A 111 -7.52 -12.55 5.39
CA ALA A 111 -7.76 -12.19 6.78
C ALA A 111 -6.99 -10.92 7.19
N ILE A 112 -5.70 -10.85 6.85
CA ILE A 112 -4.86 -9.67 7.15
C ILE A 112 -5.35 -8.43 6.38
N GLY A 113 -5.69 -8.59 5.09
CA GLY A 113 -6.27 -7.50 4.29
C GLY A 113 -7.61 -7.01 4.84
N CYS A 114 -8.44 -7.91 5.36
CA CYS A 114 -9.69 -7.57 6.05
C CYS A 114 -9.45 -6.72 7.30
N ILE A 115 -8.51 -7.13 8.15
CA ILE A 115 -8.10 -6.36 9.32
C ILE A 115 -7.58 -4.98 8.90
N ALA A 116 -6.76 -4.91 7.84
CA ALA A 116 -6.21 -3.65 7.35
C ALA A 116 -7.32 -2.63 7.01
N MET A 117 -8.36 -3.06 6.29
CA MET A 117 -9.45 -2.15 5.92
C MET A 117 -10.40 -1.83 7.07
N LEU A 118 -10.56 -2.72 8.05
CA LEU A 118 -11.31 -2.44 9.28
C LEU A 118 -10.59 -1.45 10.21
N LEU A 119 -9.25 -1.42 10.18
CA LEU A 119 -8.48 -0.37 10.87
C LEU A 119 -8.42 0.92 10.06
N ARG A 120 -8.39 0.83 8.72
CA ARG A 120 -8.28 1.99 7.85
C ARG A 120 -9.05 1.80 6.55
N GLU A 121 -10.10 2.58 6.36
CA GLU A 121 -11.01 2.46 5.22
C GLU A 121 -10.30 2.60 3.87
N THR A 122 -9.21 3.37 3.77
CA THR A 122 -8.46 3.53 2.51
C THR A 122 -7.77 2.23 2.06
N ALA A 123 -7.52 1.28 2.96
CA ALA A 123 -6.98 -0.03 2.60
C ALA A 123 -7.95 -0.89 1.77
N VAL A 124 -9.24 -0.52 1.69
CA VAL A 124 -10.22 -1.18 0.80
C VAL A 124 -9.75 -1.20 -0.66
N LEU A 125 -8.97 -0.19 -1.09
CA LEU A 125 -8.45 -0.11 -2.45
C LEU A 125 -7.55 -1.30 -2.77
N TYR A 126 -6.66 -1.67 -1.85
CA TYR A 126 -5.82 -2.86 -1.99
C TYR A 126 -6.68 -4.13 -2.09
N VAL A 127 -7.64 -4.30 -1.18
CA VAL A 127 -8.51 -5.48 -1.14
C VAL A 127 -9.34 -5.62 -2.42
N ALA A 128 -9.87 -4.52 -2.95
CA ALA A 128 -10.63 -4.50 -4.20
C ALA A 128 -9.76 -4.94 -5.39
N ILE A 129 -8.52 -4.47 -5.47
CA ILE A 129 -7.58 -4.87 -6.53
C ILE A 129 -7.27 -6.36 -6.44
N MET A 130 -7.06 -6.88 -5.22
CA MET A 130 -6.83 -8.30 -5.00
C MET A 130 -8.05 -9.14 -5.41
N ALA A 131 -9.26 -8.68 -5.11
CA ALA A 131 -10.51 -9.32 -5.53
C ALA A 131 -10.63 -9.37 -7.07
N VAL A 132 -10.42 -8.22 -7.73
CA VAL A 132 -10.50 -8.11 -9.20
C VAL A 132 -9.46 -8.99 -9.88
N LEU A 133 -8.20 -8.95 -9.44
CA LEU A 133 -7.14 -9.77 -10.03
C LEU A 133 -7.38 -11.26 -9.80
N ALA A 134 -7.84 -11.66 -8.61
CA ALA A 134 -8.19 -13.05 -8.35
C ALA A 134 -9.35 -13.53 -9.24
N PHE A 135 -10.33 -12.67 -9.51
CA PHE A 135 -11.44 -12.96 -10.41
C PHE A 135 -10.97 -13.09 -11.86
N VAL A 136 -10.19 -12.12 -12.36
CA VAL A 136 -9.67 -12.09 -13.74
C VAL A 136 -8.73 -13.27 -14.00
N GLU A 137 -7.91 -13.68 -13.04
CA GLU A 137 -7.03 -14.85 -13.14
C GLU A 137 -7.77 -16.19 -13.00
N GLY A 138 -9.09 -16.18 -12.78
CA GLY A 138 -9.92 -17.40 -12.66
C GLY A 138 -9.80 -18.12 -11.31
N HIS A 139 -9.16 -17.51 -10.31
CA HIS A 139 -9.01 -18.06 -8.96
C HIS A 139 -10.28 -17.85 -8.12
N ARG A 140 -11.37 -18.55 -8.49
CA ARG A 140 -12.72 -18.36 -7.90
C ARG A 140 -12.75 -18.36 -6.37
N ARG A 141 -12.05 -19.30 -5.72
CA ARG A 141 -12.00 -19.40 -4.26
C ARG A 141 -11.34 -18.17 -3.62
N GLU A 142 -10.23 -17.71 -4.20
CA GLU A 142 -9.54 -16.49 -3.74
C GLU A 142 -10.43 -15.25 -3.97
N ALA A 143 -11.08 -15.15 -5.13
CA ALA A 143 -12.00 -14.06 -5.44
C ALA A 143 -13.19 -13.99 -4.46
N ILE A 144 -13.79 -15.14 -4.12
CA ILE A 144 -14.85 -15.22 -3.10
C ILE A 144 -14.31 -14.80 -1.73
N GLY A 145 -13.11 -15.20 -1.36
CA GLY A 145 -12.47 -14.78 -0.11
C GLY A 145 -12.33 -13.27 0.01
N TRP A 146 -11.75 -12.63 -1.00
CA TRP A 146 -11.63 -11.16 -1.04
C TRP A 146 -13.01 -10.49 -1.09
N GLY A 147 -13.98 -11.04 -1.84
CA GLY A 147 -15.35 -10.54 -1.90
C GLY A 147 -16.09 -10.63 -0.57
N ALA A 148 -15.91 -11.72 0.18
CA ALA A 148 -16.47 -11.87 1.52
C ALA A 148 -15.86 -10.88 2.50
N ALA A 149 -14.54 -10.64 2.42
CA ALA A 149 -13.90 -9.59 3.21
C ALA A 149 -14.50 -8.20 2.89
N LEU A 150 -14.69 -7.87 1.61
CA LEU A 150 -15.34 -6.62 1.20
C LEU A 150 -16.76 -6.51 1.78
N ALA A 151 -17.54 -7.60 1.76
CA ALA A 151 -18.88 -7.62 2.35
C ALA A 151 -18.86 -7.34 3.87
N VAL A 152 -17.94 -7.97 4.61
CA VAL A 152 -17.75 -7.70 6.05
C VAL A 152 -17.40 -6.23 6.29
N PHE A 153 -16.48 -5.68 5.50
CA PHE A 153 -16.12 -4.27 5.59
C PHE A 153 -17.30 -3.34 5.27
N THR A 154 -18.09 -3.64 4.24
CA THR A 154 -19.28 -2.85 3.91
C THR A 154 -20.29 -2.85 5.06
N LEU A 155 -20.56 -3.99 5.68
CA LEU A 155 -21.43 -4.08 6.85
C LEU A 155 -20.90 -3.24 8.02
N ALA A 156 -19.60 -3.34 8.32
CA ALA A 156 -18.96 -2.54 9.35
C ALA A 156 -19.04 -1.02 9.04
N LEU A 157 -18.86 -0.64 7.78
CA LEU A 157 -18.92 0.75 7.34
C LEU A 157 -20.34 1.32 7.42
N ILE A 158 -21.37 0.51 7.10
CA ILE A 158 -22.78 0.88 7.28
C ILE A 158 -23.09 1.09 8.76
N ALA A 159 -22.70 0.14 9.61
CA ALA A 159 -22.89 0.26 11.06
C ALA A 159 -22.19 1.52 11.62
N HIS A 160 -20.97 1.80 11.18
CA HIS A 160 -20.23 3.02 11.51
C HIS A 160 -20.97 4.28 11.04
N ALA A 161 -21.47 4.30 9.81
CA ALA A 161 -22.22 5.44 9.28
C ALA A 161 -23.50 5.72 10.10
N VAL A 162 -24.24 4.67 10.50
CA VAL A 162 -25.42 4.78 11.37
C VAL A 162 -25.04 5.35 12.74
N ALA A 163 -23.96 4.84 13.35
CA ALA A 163 -23.50 5.33 14.65
C ALA A 163 -23.06 6.80 14.59
N VAL A 164 -22.33 7.21 13.55
CA VAL A 164 -21.90 8.61 13.35
C VAL A 164 -23.11 9.51 13.09
N HIS A 165 -24.11 9.05 12.36
CA HIS A 165 -25.34 9.82 12.14
C HIS A 165 -26.07 10.13 13.46
N GLY A 166 -26.04 9.22 14.43
CA GLY A 166 -26.62 9.43 15.75
C GLY A 166 -25.96 10.53 16.60
N VAL A 167 -24.76 10.99 16.23
CA VAL A 167 -23.99 11.99 17.00
C VAL A 167 -23.61 13.25 16.19
N THR A 168 -24.10 13.36 14.96
CA THR A 168 -23.84 14.47 14.04
C THR A 168 -25.13 15.15 13.59
N GLY A 169 -25.09 16.46 13.36
CA GLY A 169 -26.24 17.26 12.96
C GLY A 169 -25.99 18.13 11.72
N PRO A 170 -27.04 18.78 11.17
CA PRO A 170 -26.91 19.61 9.97
C PRO A 170 -26.02 20.85 10.16
N LEU A 171 -25.87 21.32 11.39
CA LEU A 171 -25.03 22.48 11.75
C LEU A 171 -23.54 22.14 11.92
N ASP A 172 -23.19 20.85 11.91
CA ASP A 172 -21.79 20.44 12.06
C ASP A 172 -20.97 20.72 10.79
N ALA A 173 -19.70 21.07 10.98
CA ALA A 173 -18.78 21.43 9.90
C ALA A 173 -18.60 20.29 8.87
N THR A 174 -18.58 20.67 7.59
CA THR A 174 -18.40 19.74 6.47
C THR A 174 -16.96 19.78 5.97
N SER A 175 -16.39 18.60 5.73
CA SER A 175 -15.04 18.46 5.18
C SER A 175 -14.98 19.02 3.76
N PRO A 176 -13.87 19.66 3.34
CA PRO A 176 -13.67 20.19 1.99
C PRO A 176 -13.70 19.18 0.82
N GLY A 177 -14.03 17.91 1.08
CA GLY A 177 -14.06 16.85 0.06
C GLY A 177 -12.68 16.43 -0.45
N TRP A 178 -12.67 15.65 -1.54
CA TRP A 178 -11.49 15.04 -2.18
C TRP A 178 -11.26 15.59 -3.60
N ALA A 179 -11.13 16.91 -3.73
CA ALA A 179 -10.92 17.60 -5.01
C ALA A 179 -9.50 18.17 -5.16
N GLY A 180 -8.48 17.39 -4.77
CA GLY A 180 -7.09 17.88 -4.74
C GLY A 180 -6.46 18.09 -6.12
N MET A 181 -6.65 17.16 -7.07
CA MET A 181 -6.16 17.24 -8.46
C MET A 181 -4.70 17.73 -8.62
N HIS A 182 -3.81 17.33 -7.72
CA HIS A 182 -2.41 17.78 -7.71
C HIS A 182 -1.48 16.96 -8.63
N GLY A 183 -2.01 15.96 -9.32
CA GLY A 183 -1.30 15.16 -10.30
C GLY A 183 -0.26 14.21 -9.72
N PHE A 184 0.54 13.60 -10.61
CA PHE A 184 1.54 12.58 -10.23
C PHE A 184 2.63 13.10 -9.29
N GLY A 185 2.91 14.41 -9.32
CA GLY A 185 3.87 15.04 -8.40
C GLY A 185 3.51 14.87 -6.92
N LEU A 186 2.21 14.88 -6.57
CA LEU A 186 1.78 14.64 -5.20
C LEU A 186 2.03 13.19 -4.76
N PHE A 187 1.87 12.23 -5.66
CA PHE A 187 2.23 10.84 -5.39
C PHE A 187 3.73 10.68 -5.12
N VAL A 188 4.58 11.29 -5.97
CA VAL A 188 6.03 11.29 -5.77
C VAL A 188 6.40 11.91 -4.41
N ARG A 189 5.79 13.04 -4.06
CA ARG A 189 5.99 13.70 -2.76
C ARG A 189 5.54 12.81 -1.60
N ALA A 190 4.37 12.17 -1.71
CA ALA A 190 3.84 11.26 -0.70
C ALA A 190 4.80 10.09 -0.45
N MET A 191 5.28 9.43 -1.52
CA MET A 191 6.22 8.33 -1.40
C MET A 191 7.59 8.78 -0.87
N THR A 192 8.03 9.98 -1.24
CA THR A 192 9.26 10.57 -0.71
C THR A 192 9.17 10.75 0.81
N LEU A 193 8.08 11.34 1.30
CA LEU A 193 7.87 11.61 2.73
C LEU A 193 7.51 10.36 3.54
N ALA A 194 6.92 9.34 2.92
CA ALA A 194 6.49 8.11 3.60
C ALA A 194 7.61 7.07 3.75
N THR A 195 8.77 7.28 3.11
CA THR A 195 9.88 6.32 3.04
C THR A 195 11.21 6.99 3.36
N GLY A 196 12.29 6.22 3.46
CA GLY A 196 13.65 6.73 3.63
C GLY A 196 14.14 7.65 2.50
N LEU A 197 13.40 7.77 1.39
CA LEU A 197 13.70 8.74 0.33
C LEU A 197 13.65 10.19 0.81
N GLN A 198 12.97 10.49 1.93
CA GLN A 198 12.96 11.82 2.55
C GLN A 198 14.36 12.36 2.90
N LEU A 199 15.36 11.47 3.01
CA LEU A 199 16.75 11.82 3.31
C LEU A 199 17.55 12.24 2.08
N LEU A 200 16.97 12.13 0.88
CA LEU A 200 17.65 12.39 -0.39
C LEU A 200 17.18 13.72 -1.03
N PRO A 201 17.99 14.31 -1.92
CA PRO A 201 17.53 15.41 -2.75
C PRO A 201 16.28 15.02 -3.55
N SER A 202 15.33 15.96 -3.68
CA SER A 202 14.01 15.70 -4.28
C SER A 202 14.07 15.13 -5.70
N ALA A 203 15.02 15.58 -6.53
CA ALA A 203 15.23 15.05 -7.87
C ALA A 203 15.62 13.57 -7.87
N LEU A 204 16.50 13.16 -6.93
CA LEU A 204 16.91 11.77 -6.78
C LEU A 204 15.76 10.92 -6.22
N ALA A 205 15.03 11.42 -5.23
CA ALA A 205 13.85 10.74 -4.71
C ALA A 205 12.80 10.49 -5.81
N ALA A 206 12.52 11.49 -6.65
CA ALA A 206 11.61 11.35 -7.78
C ALA A 206 12.06 10.27 -8.78
N LEU A 207 13.35 10.24 -9.13
CA LEU A 207 13.92 9.20 -9.99
C LEU A 207 13.77 7.81 -9.35
N LEU A 208 14.04 7.68 -8.06
CA LEU A 208 13.93 6.41 -7.33
C LEU A 208 12.48 5.94 -7.19
N VAL A 209 11.51 6.84 -7.08
CA VAL A 209 10.08 6.50 -7.12
C VAL A 209 9.72 5.88 -8.49
N ALA A 210 10.17 6.50 -9.58
CA ALA A 210 9.93 5.97 -10.93
C ALA A 210 10.61 4.61 -11.15
N LEU A 211 11.87 4.48 -10.72
CA LEU A 211 12.63 3.22 -10.83
C LEU A 211 12.05 2.10 -9.95
N SER A 212 11.48 2.44 -8.78
CA SER A 212 10.77 1.48 -7.93
C SER A 212 9.56 0.90 -8.66
N LEU A 213 8.69 1.74 -9.24
CA LEU A 213 7.55 1.28 -10.04
C LEU A 213 7.99 0.43 -11.23
N PHE A 214 9.04 0.88 -11.94
CA PHE A 214 9.60 0.14 -13.07
C PHE A 214 10.12 -1.23 -12.66
N GLY A 215 10.87 -1.32 -11.56
CA GLY A 215 11.40 -2.60 -11.09
C GLY A 215 10.32 -3.55 -10.57
N TRP A 216 9.26 -3.02 -9.95
CA TRP A 216 8.06 -3.83 -9.66
C TRP A 216 7.42 -4.37 -10.94
N ALA A 217 7.37 -3.58 -12.02
CA ALA A 217 6.84 -4.01 -13.31
C ALA A 217 7.76 -4.97 -14.07
N SER A 218 9.07 -4.99 -13.79
CA SER A 218 10.03 -5.91 -14.42
C SER A 218 10.06 -7.29 -13.76
N TRP A 219 9.62 -7.42 -12.52
CA TRP A 219 9.61 -8.69 -11.80
C TRP A 219 8.53 -9.63 -12.33
N ARG A 220 8.93 -10.76 -12.92
CA ARG A 220 8.03 -11.79 -13.49
C ARG A 220 7.50 -12.75 -12.42
N ASP A 221 6.61 -12.26 -11.55
CA ASP A 221 5.93 -13.08 -10.54
C ASP A 221 4.45 -12.64 -10.41
N PRO A 222 3.48 -13.54 -10.17
CA PRO A 222 2.07 -13.17 -9.94
C PRO A 222 1.84 -12.18 -8.79
N LEU A 223 2.77 -12.11 -7.84
CA LEU A 223 2.80 -11.10 -6.78
C LEU A 223 3.13 -9.71 -7.32
N ALA A 224 4.05 -9.62 -8.28
CA ALA A 224 4.51 -8.35 -8.83
C ALA A 224 3.37 -7.62 -9.55
N LEU A 225 2.54 -8.33 -10.33
CA LEU A 225 1.35 -7.75 -10.96
C LEU A 225 0.40 -7.12 -9.92
N ARG A 226 0.17 -7.82 -8.81
CA ARG A 226 -0.68 -7.32 -7.70
C ARG A 226 -0.08 -6.09 -7.03
N ALA A 227 1.22 -6.11 -6.79
CA ALA A 227 1.95 -4.99 -6.22
C ALA A 227 1.87 -3.76 -7.15
N VAL A 228 2.20 -3.91 -8.43
CA VAL A 228 2.12 -2.85 -9.44
C VAL A 228 0.70 -2.30 -9.56
N ALA A 229 -0.32 -3.16 -9.66
CA ALA A 229 -1.71 -2.73 -9.72
C ALA A 229 -2.11 -1.94 -8.47
N THR A 230 -1.69 -2.40 -7.29
CA THR A 230 -1.91 -1.68 -6.02
C THR A 230 -1.24 -0.32 -6.03
N PHE A 231 0.06 -0.26 -6.35
CA PHE A 231 0.80 1.01 -6.34
C PHE A 231 0.28 1.99 -7.40
N ALA A 232 -0.08 1.50 -8.59
CA ALA A 232 -0.67 2.32 -9.64
C ALA A 232 -2.04 2.87 -9.24
N ALA A 233 -2.88 2.08 -8.57
CA ALA A 233 -4.16 2.54 -8.08
C ALA A 233 -4.03 3.59 -6.97
N TYR A 234 -3.12 3.38 -6.00
CA TYR A 234 -2.82 4.41 -5.00
C TYR A 234 -2.20 5.65 -5.61
N ALA A 235 -1.32 5.51 -6.61
CA ALA A 235 -0.78 6.65 -7.35
C ALA A 235 -1.90 7.45 -8.03
N LEU A 236 -2.81 6.77 -8.74
CA LEU A 236 -3.97 7.39 -9.36
C LEU A 236 -4.85 8.10 -8.33
N VAL A 237 -5.17 7.43 -7.22
CA VAL A 237 -6.03 8.01 -6.18
C VAL A 237 -5.38 9.22 -5.52
N ILE A 238 -4.09 9.16 -5.21
CA ILE A 238 -3.36 10.28 -4.64
C ILE A 238 -3.24 11.43 -5.64
N SER A 239 -2.99 11.15 -6.91
CA SER A 239 -2.89 12.17 -7.95
C SER A 239 -4.19 12.92 -8.21
N LEU A 240 -5.33 12.22 -8.15
CA LEU A 240 -6.63 12.79 -8.49
C LEU A 240 -7.36 13.38 -7.28
N PHE A 241 -7.28 12.72 -6.13
CA PHE A 241 -8.19 12.97 -5.01
C PHE A 241 -7.50 13.48 -3.74
N ALA A 242 -6.22 13.14 -3.51
CA ALA A 242 -5.53 13.58 -2.30
C ALA A 242 -5.25 15.08 -2.33
N ARG A 243 -5.40 15.70 -1.16
CA ARG A 243 -5.02 17.08 -0.89
C ARG A 243 -3.59 17.13 -0.36
N LEU A 244 -3.01 18.33 -0.31
CA LEU A 244 -1.67 18.54 0.25
C LEU A 244 -1.53 18.09 1.71
N ASP A 245 -2.61 18.10 2.49
CA ASP A 245 -2.66 17.64 3.88
C ASP A 245 -2.96 16.13 4.02
N THR A 246 -3.31 15.43 2.93
CA THR A 246 -3.60 13.98 2.93
C THR A 246 -2.53 13.15 2.22
N PHE A 247 -1.31 13.68 2.09
CA PHE A 247 -0.16 12.97 1.50
C PHE A 247 0.17 11.66 2.24
N TYR A 248 -0.23 11.53 3.51
CA TYR A 248 -0.03 10.34 4.34
C TYR A 248 -0.71 9.08 3.77
N TRP A 249 -1.59 9.19 2.77
CA TRP A 249 -2.12 8.01 2.04
C TRP A 249 -1.01 7.16 1.39
N GLY A 250 0.15 7.75 1.09
CA GLY A 250 1.32 7.01 0.61
C GLY A 250 1.84 5.96 1.61
N LEU A 251 1.58 6.13 2.91
CA LEU A 251 1.97 5.15 3.94
C LEU A 251 1.30 3.78 3.72
N LEU A 252 0.15 3.69 3.05
CA LEU A 252 -0.54 2.41 2.83
C LEU A 252 0.28 1.42 1.99
N ILE A 253 1.19 1.93 1.17
CA ILE A 253 2.00 1.13 0.24
C ILE A 253 3.52 1.29 0.46
N ALA A 254 3.93 2.28 1.25
CA ALA A 254 5.33 2.60 1.53
C ALA A 254 6.19 1.40 1.97
N PRO A 255 5.75 0.47 2.84
CA PRO A 255 6.62 -0.58 3.36
C PRO A 255 7.24 -1.46 2.27
N ALA A 256 6.45 -1.81 1.25
CA ALA A 256 6.91 -2.70 0.18
C ALA A 256 7.37 -1.94 -1.08
N PHE A 257 7.10 -0.63 -1.17
CA PHE A 257 7.30 0.13 -2.41
C PHE A 257 8.75 0.10 -2.89
N LEU A 258 9.72 0.47 -2.04
CA LEU A 258 11.13 0.60 -2.45
C LEU A 258 11.79 -0.72 -2.86
N ILE A 259 11.21 -1.87 -2.52
CA ILE A 259 11.70 -3.19 -2.94
C ILE A 259 11.86 -3.29 -4.46
N GLY A 260 11.00 -2.62 -5.22
CA GLY A 260 11.07 -2.59 -6.69
C GLY A 260 12.44 -2.19 -7.23
N LEU A 261 13.17 -1.32 -6.52
CA LEU A 261 14.52 -0.90 -6.91
C LEU A 261 15.51 -2.07 -7.01
N ALA A 262 15.29 -3.18 -6.29
CA ALA A 262 16.12 -4.37 -6.40
C ALA A 262 16.00 -5.08 -7.76
N PHE A 263 14.87 -4.90 -8.44
CA PHE A 263 14.56 -5.52 -9.75
C PHE A 263 14.75 -4.57 -10.94
N ALA A 264 14.96 -3.27 -10.67
CA ALA A 264 15.18 -2.26 -11.71
C ALA A 264 16.44 -2.51 -12.57
N PRO A 265 17.60 -2.92 -12.02
CA PRO A 265 18.80 -3.12 -12.83
C PRO A 265 18.63 -4.19 -13.91
N ASP A 266 18.05 -5.34 -13.56
CA ASP A 266 17.83 -6.43 -14.52
C ASP A 266 16.75 -6.04 -15.53
N GLY A 267 15.70 -5.33 -15.12
CA GLY A 267 14.69 -4.78 -16.03
C GLY A 267 15.27 -3.78 -17.05
N LEU A 268 16.18 -2.91 -16.61
CA LEU A 268 16.86 -1.95 -17.49
C LEU A 268 17.79 -2.67 -18.48
N ARG A 269 18.53 -3.69 -18.03
CA ARG A 269 19.37 -4.51 -18.93
C ARG A 269 18.54 -5.22 -19.98
N ASP A 270 17.41 -5.82 -19.60
CA ASP A 270 16.46 -6.47 -20.52
C ASP A 270 15.94 -5.48 -21.57
N LEU A 271 15.54 -4.27 -21.13
CA LEU A 271 15.04 -3.22 -22.02
C LEU A 271 16.14 -2.74 -22.98
N MET A 272 17.35 -2.47 -22.48
CA MET A 272 18.49 -2.05 -23.29
C MET A 272 18.87 -3.12 -24.32
N THR A 273 18.89 -4.39 -23.93
CA THR A 273 19.23 -5.50 -24.82
C THR A 273 18.23 -5.58 -25.97
N ARG A 274 16.93 -5.48 -25.67
CA ARG A 274 15.86 -5.47 -26.69
C ARG A 274 15.88 -4.22 -27.58
N ALA A 275 16.21 -3.06 -27.02
CA ALA A 275 16.29 -1.82 -27.78
C ALA A 275 17.48 -1.79 -28.74
N LEU A 276 18.59 -2.42 -28.35
CA LEU A 276 19.81 -2.54 -29.16
C LEU A 276 19.74 -3.71 -30.16
N ASP A 277 18.90 -4.71 -29.91
CA ASP A 277 18.61 -5.81 -30.84
C ASP A 277 17.75 -5.34 -32.01
N ARG A 278 18.34 -4.49 -32.87
CA ARG A 278 17.78 -4.13 -34.18
C ARG A 278 17.83 -5.36 -35.06
N ARG A 279 16.67 -6.00 -35.29
CA ARG A 279 16.47 -7.11 -36.23
C ARG A 279 17.35 -6.95 -37.47
N ARG A 280 18.36 -7.80 -37.63
CA ARG A 280 18.94 -8.07 -38.95
C ARG A 280 17.85 -8.77 -39.76
N VAL A 281 17.15 -8.03 -40.61
CA VAL A 281 16.24 -8.61 -41.60
C VAL A 281 17.08 -9.47 -42.52
N ARG A 282 17.09 -10.79 -42.29
CA ARG A 282 17.68 -11.76 -43.21
C ARG A 282 16.72 -11.86 -44.39
N VAL A 283 16.99 -11.12 -45.46
CA VAL A 283 16.31 -11.33 -46.74
C VAL A 283 16.78 -12.69 -47.27
N GLN A 284 15.96 -13.73 -47.10
CA GLN A 284 16.11 -14.95 -47.89
C GLN A 284 15.71 -14.59 -49.31
N ARG A 285 16.70 -14.47 -50.21
CA ARG A 285 16.43 -14.54 -51.65
C ARG A 285 15.95 -15.96 -51.94
N ILE A 286 14.66 -16.11 -52.21
CA ILE A 286 14.13 -17.32 -52.84
C ILE A 286 14.60 -17.24 -54.29
N GLY A 287 15.57 -18.10 -54.64
CA GLY A 287 16.17 -18.14 -55.96
C GLY A 287 15.40 -19.07 -56.89
N GLN A 288 15.05 -18.48 -58.04
CA GLN A 288 14.67 -19.01 -59.36
C GLN A 288 13.29 -19.64 -59.53
#